data_AF-A0A1X7IB77-F1
#
_entry.id   AF-A0A1X7IB77-F1
#
_cell.length_a   1.000
_cell.length_b   1.000
_cell.length_c   1.000
_cell.angle_alpha   90.00
_cell.angle_beta   90.00
_cell.angle_gamma   90.00
#
_symmetry.space_group_name_H-M   'P 1'
#
loop_
_entity.id
_entity.type
_entity.pdbx_description
1 polymer ?
#
loop_
_entity_poly.entity_id
_entity_poly.type
_entity_poly.pdbx_seq_one_letter_code
_entity_poly.pdbx_strand_id
1 'polypeptide(L)'
;MKVLVLNCGSSSLKYQLFDMGDERVLAKGLIERIGIEGSRLKHTKVGSDAVSIETSIPDHKVAVKLVLDALLDKGHGVLSSLDELSAVGHRVVHAGEKFACSVRLDGAVMDALKECVPLAPLHNPANITGIEAITAVLPEVPQVGVFDTAFHQTMPKEAYMYGIPYRYYEDYKVRRYGFHGTSHFFVANRCAEILGKPIEDLKIITCHLGNGSSITAVKNGKCVDTTMGFTPLAGVLMGTRCGDIDPSIVKFIAEKEGSVDKADSLLNKESGVHGVSGISSDLRDIEDGMAKGDERATLAFNMLSYGITKYIGAYAAAMGGVDAIVFTAGIGENCSLIRESATASLGFLGVSVDSKKNDFRGEERVISSDDSKVKVVVVPTNEELVIARDTKKLVSL
;
A
#
# COMPACT_ATOMS: atom_id res chain seq x y z
N MET A 1 -10.64 9.53 -22.28
CA MET A 1 -9.49 8.60 -22.27
C MET A 1 -9.83 7.50 -21.27
N LYS A 2 -9.79 6.22 -21.66
CA LYS A 2 -10.06 5.12 -20.72
C LYS A 2 -8.75 4.45 -20.32
N VAL A 3 -8.51 4.32 -19.02
CA VAL A 3 -7.28 3.73 -18.48
C VAL A 3 -7.61 2.51 -17.65
N LEU A 4 -7.04 1.36 -18.04
CA LEU A 4 -7.11 0.13 -17.25
C LEU A 4 -5.97 0.13 -16.26
N VAL A 5 -6.28 0.00 -14.98
CA VAL A 5 -5.28 -0.10 -13.91
C VAL A 5 -5.23 -1.54 -13.44
N LEU A 6 -4.02 -2.11 -13.38
CA LEU A 6 -3.76 -3.47 -12.94
C LEU A 6 -2.85 -3.51 -11.71
N ASN A 7 -3.21 -4.35 -10.75
CA ASN A 7 -2.40 -4.70 -9.59
C ASN A 7 -2.28 -6.23 -9.53
N CYS A 8 -1.15 -6.75 -10.03
CA CYS A 8 -0.88 -8.18 -10.12
C CYS A 8 -0.12 -8.64 -8.87
N GLY A 9 -0.76 -9.48 -8.06
CA GLY A 9 -0.13 -10.24 -6.97
C GLY A 9 0.27 -11.64 -7.43
N SER A 10 0.93 -12.41 -6.55
CA SER A 10 1.40 -13.76 -6.87
C SER A 10 0.28 -14.73 -7.28
N SER A 11 -0.91 -14.60 -6.68
CA SER A 11 -2.07 -15.47 -6.93
C SER A 11 -3.38 -14.69 -7.16
N SER A 12 -3.28 -13.39 -7.42
CA SER A 12 -4.44 -12.52 -7.64
C SER A 12 -4.15 -11.42 -8.65
N LEU A 13 -5.21 -10.86 -9.24
CA LEU A 13 -5.15 -9.70 -10.11
C LEU A 13 -6.35 -8.81 -9.82
N LYS A 14 -6.11 -7.63 -9.25
CA LYS A 14 -7.13 -6.60 -9.07
C LYS A 14 -7.05 -5.61 -10.22
N TYR A 15 -8.20 -5.16 -10.71
CA TYR A 15 -8.25 -4.14 -11.75
C TYR A 15 -9.39 -3.15 -11.57
N GLN A 16 -9.19 -1.97 -12.16
CA GLN A 16 -10.22 -0.95 -12.34
C GLN A 16 -10.07 -0.31 -13.72
N LEU A 17 -11.18 -0.05 -14.39
CA LEU A 17 -11.20 0.75 -15.61
C LEU A 17 -11.74 2.14 -15.28
N PHE A 18 -10.95 3.17 -15.53
CA PHE A 18 -11.34 4.57 -15.33
C PHE A 18 -11.72 5.24 -16.63
N ASP A 19 -12.71 6.13 -16.57
CA ASP A 19 -12.86 7.21 -17.54
C ASP A 19 -12.15 8.45 -16.99
N MET A 20 -11.02 8.81 -17.60
CA MET A 20 -10.19 9.92 -17.12
C MET A 20 -10.70 11.31 -17.57
N GLY A 21 -11.88 11.38 -18.19
CA GLY A 21 -12.58 12.65 -18.43
C GLY A 21 -13.11 13.28 -17.13
N ASP A 22 -13.67 12.45 -16.26
CA ASP A 22 -14.25 12.83 -14.95
C ASP A 22 -13.73 11.95 -13.79
N GLU A 23 -12.71 11.13 -14.04
CA GLU A 23 -12.05 10.24 -13.06
C GLU A 23 -12.97 9.18 -12.42
N ARG A 24 -14.12 8.89 -13.04
CA ARG A 24 -15.03 7.85 -12.55
C ARG A 24 -14.52 6.45 -12.89
N VAL A 25 -14.78 5.53 -11.99
CA VAL A 25 -14.63 4.09 -12.25
C VAL A 25 -15.79 3.62 -13.11
N LEU A 26 -15.51 2.93 -14.21
CA LEU A 26 -16.52 2.29 -15.07
C LEU A 26 -16.79 0.85 -14.64
N ALA A 27 -15.72 0.12 -14.32
CA ALA A 27 -15.78 -1.24 -13.82
C ALA A 27 -14.59 -1.54 -12.90
N LYS A 28 -14.77 -2.51 -12.01
CA LYS A 28 -13.72 -3.05 -11.15
C LYS A 28 -13.85 -4.55 -11.05
N GLY A 29 -12.75 -5.22 -10.73
CA GLY A 29 -12.81 -6.64 -10.46
C GLY A 29 -11.57 -7.17 -9.74
N LEU A 30 -11.71 -8.43 -9.32
CA LEU A 30 -10.69 -9.19 -8.64
C LEU A 30 -10.71 -10.62 -9.17
N ILE A 31 -9.55 -11.06 -9.64
CA ILE A 31 -9.26 -12.47 -9.86
C ILE A 31 -8.52 -12.99 -8.64
N GLU A 32 -9.00 -14.11 -8.10
CA GLU A 32 -8.40 -14.79 -6.96
C GLU A 32 -7.97 -16.20 -7.35
N ARG A 33 -6.98 -16.73 -6.62
CA ARG A 33 -6.52 -18.13 -6.72
C ARG A 33 -5.98 -18.49 -8.12
N ILE A 34 -5.23 -17.58 -8.74
CA ILE A 34 -4.48 -17.88 -9.99
C ILE A 34 -3.50 -19.03 -9.71
N GLY A 35 -3.51 -20.05 -10.57
CA GLY A 35 -2.71 -21.28 -10.44
C GLY A 35 -3.21 -22.25 -9.37
N ILE A 36 -4.35 -21.99 -8.75
CA ILE A 36 -4.91 -22.76 -7.62
C ILE A 36 -6.35 -23.16 -7.93
N GLU A 37 -6.80 -24.33 -7.48
CA GLU A 37 -8.17 -24.79 -7.65
C GLU A 37 -9.22 -23.80 -7.07
N GLY A 38 -10.35 -23.68 -7.77
CA GLY A 38 -11.40 -22.73 -7.44
C GLY A 38 -11.03 -21.28 -7.78
N SER A 39 -10.20 -21.06 -8.80
CA SER A 39 -9.96 -19.73 -9.35
C SER A 39 -11.27 -19.10 -9.83
N ARG A 40 -11.42 -17.81 -9.58
CA ARG A 40 -12.61 -17.06 -9.98
C ARG A 40 -12.30 -15.61 -10.28
N LEU A 41 -13.07 -15.05 -11.20
CA LEU A 41 -13.18 -13.62 -11.43
C LEU A 41 -14.46 -13.11 -10.77
N LYS A 42 -14.35 -12.12 -9.88
CA LYS A 42 -15.47 -11.28 -9.47
C LYS A 42 -15.37 -9.95 -10.23
N HIS A 43 -16.31 -9.71 -11.15
CA HIS A 43 -16.39 -8.49 -11.95
C HIS A 43 -17.58 -7.65 -11.51
N THR A 44 -17.43 -6.32 -11.52
CA THR A 44 -18.52 -5.40 -11.18
C THR A 44 -18.45 -4.18 -12.10
N LYS A 45 -19.47 -4.05 -12.96
CA LYS A 45 -19.80 -2.80 -13.63
C LYS A 45 -20.43 -1.84 -12.64
N VAL A 46 -19.98 -0.59 -12.64
CA VAL A 46 -20.52 0.41 -11.71
C VAL A 46 -22.02 0.60 -11.96
N GLY A 47 -22.81 0.54 -10.88
CA GLY A 47 -24.28 0.59 -10.94
C GLY A 47 -24.95 -0.75 -11.24
N SER A 48 -24.21 -1.86 -11.23
CA SER A 48 -24.75 -3.21 -11.44
C SER A 48 -24.25 -4.19 -10.38
N ASP A 49 -24.96 -5.30 -10.22
CA ASP A 49 -24.53 -6.39 -9.35
C ASP A 49 -23.24 -7.05 -9.86
N ALA A 50 -22.48 -7.63 -8.93
CA ALA A 50 -21.26 -8.33 -9.27
C ALA A 50 -21.56 -9.66 -9.96
N VAL A 51 -20.81 -9.98 -11.01
CA VAL A 51 -20.82 -11.29 -11.67
C VAL A 51 -19.61 -12.08 -11.19
N SER A 52 -19.82 -13.36 -10.87
CA SER A 52 -18.76 -14.30 -10.53
C SER A 52 -18.59 -15.33 -11.64
N ILE A 53 -17.38 -15.45 -12.15
CA ILE A 53 -17.02 -16.40 -13.22
C ILE A 53 -15.97 -17.35 -12.64
N GLU A 54 -16.37 -18.59 -12.37
CA GLU A 54 -15.48 -19.65 -11.92
C GLU A 54 -14.91 -20.37 -13.15
N THR A 55 -13.58 -20.42 -13.25
CA THR A 55 -12.90 -21.07 -14.37
C THR A 55 -11.45 -21.37 -13.98
N SER A 56 -10.79 -22.24 -14.74
CA SER A 56 -9.36 -22.51 -14.54
C SER A 56 -8.53 -21.31 -14.99
N ILE A 57 -7.71 -20.76 -14.10
CA ILE A 57 -6.84 -19.62 -14.37
C ILE A 57 -5.41 -20.02 -14.01
N PRO A 58 -4.70 -20.76 -14.89
CA PRO A 58 -3.40 -21.34 -14.56
C PRO A 58 -2.30 -20.29 -14.39
N ASP A 59 -2.42 -19.14 -15.06
CA ASP A 59 -1.42 -18.07 -15.05
C ASP A 59 -2.05 -16.69 -15.26
N HIS A 60 -1.21 -15.65 -15.12
CA HIS A 60 -1.63 -14.25 -15.30
C HIS A 60 -1.99 -13.88 -16.74
N LYS A 61 -1.52 -14.63 -17.75
CA LYS A 61 -1.90 -14.39 -19.14
C LYS A 61 -3.37 -14.74 -19.37
N VAL A 62 -3.81 -15.88 -18.84
CA VAL A 62 -5.23 -16.26 -18.81
C VAL A 62 -6.03 -15.28 -17.97
N ALA A 63 -5.50 -14.85 -16.81
CA ALA A 63 -6.17 -13.87 -15.95
C ALA A 63 -6.42 -12.53 -16.67
N VAL A 64 -5.39 -11.96 -17.33
CA VAL A 64 -5.52 -10.72 -18.10
C VAL A 64 -6.53 -10.88 -19.23
N LYS A 65 -6.53 -12.00 -19.95
CA LYS A 65 -7.52 -12.27 -20.98
C LYS A 65 -8.95 -12.25 -20.41
N LEU A 66 -9.19 -12.90 -19.27
CA LEU A 66 -10.50 -12.90 -18.62
C LEU A 66 -10.95 -11.50 -18.18
N VAL A 67 -10.01 -10.64 -17.76
CA VAL A 67 -10.33 -9.24 -17.47
C VAL A 67 -10.82 -8.53 -18.73
N LEU A 68 -10.10 -8.66 -19.84
CA LEU A 68 -10.46 -8.02 -21.10
C LEU A 68 -11.79 -8.55 -21.64
N ASP A 69 -12.00 -9.87 -21.61
CA ASP A 69 -13.25 -10.52 -22.00
C ASP A 69 -14.42 -10.00 -21.15
N ALA A 70 -14.24 -9.86 -19.82
CA ALA A 70 -15.28 -9.35 -18.94
C ALA A 70 -15.60 -7.86 -19.17
N LEU A 71 -14.60 -7.06 -19.55
CA LEU A 71 -14.79 -5.65 -19.91
C LEU A 71 -15.53 -5.49 -21.25
N LEU A 72 -15.43 -6.46 -22.15
CA LEU A 72 -16.07 -6.49 -23.47
C LEU A 72 -17.45 -7.18 -23.49
N ASP A 73 -17.82 -7.87 -22.41
CA ASP A 73 -19.07 -8.63 -22.37
C ASP A 73 -20.29 -7.75 -22.65
N LYS A 74 -21.27 -8.28 -23.41
CA LYS A 74 -22.44 -7.51 -23.84
C LYS A 74 -23.43 -7.20 -22.71
N GLY A 75 -23.45 -8.00 -21.65
CA GLY A 75 -24.34 -7.83 -20.51
C GLY A 75 -23.70 -7.03 -19.39
N HIS A 76 -22.50 -7.41 -18.97
CA HIS A 76 -21.82 -6.82 -17.82
C HIS A 76 -20.57 -6.00 -18.16
N GLY A 77 -20.17 -5.93 -19.43
CA GLY A 77 -19.03 -5.12 -19.87
C GLY A 77 -19.31 -3.62 -19.94
N VAL A 78 -18.22 -2.88 -20.18
CA VAL A 78 -18.17 -1.40 -20.25
C VAL A 78 -17.41 -0.88 -21.47
N LEU A 79 -16.89 -1.79 -22.30
CA LEU A 79 -16.24 -1.52 -23.58
C LEU A 79 -17.01 -2.24 -24.69
N SER A 80 -17.17 -1.57 -25.84
CA SER A 80 -17.69 -2.19 -27.06
C SER A 80 -16.56 -2.80 -27.91
N SER A 81 -15.34 -2.27 -27.76
CA SER A 81 -14.12 -2.78 -28.40
C SER A 81 -12.87 -2.44 -27.57
N LEU A 82 -11.76 -3.14 -27.82
CA LEU A 82 -10.48 -2.87 -27.14
C LEU A 82 -9.84 -1.55 -27.59
N ASP A 83 -10.22 -1.01 -28.75
CA ASP A 83 -9.73 0.27 -29.26
C ASP A 83 -10.14 1.46 -28.36
N GLU A 84 -11.16 1.27 -27.52
CA GLU A 84 -11.56 2.26 -26.53
C GLU A 84 -10.56 2.36 -25.36
N LEU A 85 -9.69 1.37 -25.18
CA LEU A 85 -8.67 1.37 -24.14
C LEU A 85 -7.47 2.20 -24.58
N SER A 86 -7.28 3.35 -23.94
CA SER A 86 -6.25 4.31 -24.33
C SER A 86 -4.87 4.00 -23.75
N ALA A 87 -4.81 3.36 -22.57
CA ALA A 87 -3.58 3.01 -21.89
C ALA A 87 -3.82 1.99 -20.77
N VAL A 88 -2.74 1.35 -20.31
CA VAL A 88 -2.75 0.49 -19.10
C VAL A 88 -1.74 1.00 -18.08
N GLY A 89 -2.18 1.19 -16.84
CA GLY A 89 -1.33 1.52 -15.71
C GLY A 89 -1.09 0.27 -14.85
N HIS A 90 0.15 0.02 -14.47
CA HIS A 90 0.55 -1.11 -13.66
C HIS A 90 1.08 -0.62 -12.32
N ARG A 91 0.55 -1.15 -11.22
CA ARG A 91 1.25 -1.09 -9.94
C ARG A 91 2.48 -1.97 -10.03
N VAL A 92 3.64 -1.41 -9.73
CA VAL A 92 4.91 -2.12 -9.65
C VAL A 92 5.50 -1.89 -8.27
N VAL A 93 6.04 -2.94 -7.64
CA VAL A 93 6.54 -2.80 -6.27
C VAL A 93 7.92 -2.14 -6.25
N HIS A 94 8.90 -2.69 -6.97
CA HIS A 94 10.30 -2.28 -6.78
C HIS A 94 11.04 -2.09 -8.11
N ALA A 95 11.63 -0.90 -8.30
CA ALA A 95 12.52 -0.62 -9.43
C ALA A 95 13.88 -0.03 -9.00
N GLY A 96 14.22 -0.20 -7.72
CA GLY A 96 15.51 0.20 -7.17
C GLY A 96 15.67 1.71 -7.17
N GLU A 97 16.90 2.17 -7.33
CA GLU A 97 17.22 3.60 -7.45
C GLU A 97 17.09 4.11 -8.89
N LYS A 98 16.87 3.21 -9.87
CA LYS A 98 16.83 3.55 -11.30
C LYS A 98 15.61 4.38 -11.67
N PHE A 99 14.48 4.13 -11.02
CA PHE A 99 13.21 4.80 -11.31
C PHE A 99 12.61 5.40 -10.04
N ALA A 100 12.64 6.73 -9.97
CA ALA A 100 12.14 7.52 -8.85
C ALA A 100 10.74 8.14 -9.11
N CYS A 101 10.15 7.83 -10.26
CA CYS A 101 8.83 8.29 -10.66
C CYS A 101 8.18 7.27 -11.58
N SER A 102 6.90 7.45 -11.84
CA SER A 102 6.16 6.67 -12.85
C SER A 102 6.78 6.85 -14.23
N VAL A 103 6.85 5.77 -15.01
CA VAL A 103 7.45 5.78 -16.35
C VAL A 103 6.63 4.98 -17.35
N ARG A 104 6.69 5.38 -18.63
CA ARG A 104 6.22 4.55 -19.73
C ARG A 104 7.10 3.29 -19.79
N LEU A 105 6.48 2.13 -19.89
CA LEU A 105 7.17 0.85 -19.93
C LEU A 105 7.81 0.64 -21.30
N ASP A 106 9.10 0.28 -21.28
CA ASP A 106 9.89 -0.13 -22.44
C ASP A 106 10.86 -1.26 -22.04
N GLY A 107 11.72 -1.69 -22.98
CA GLY A 107 12.70 -2.74 -22.71
C GLY A 107 13.66 -2.43 -21.56
N ALA A 108 14.12 -1.18 -21.43
CA ALA A 108 15.05 -0.78 -20.38
C ALA A 108 14.39 -0.79 -18.99
N VAL A 109 13.11 -0.39 -18.91
CA VAL A 109 12.34 -0.50 -17.67
C VAL A 109 12.14 -1.97 -17.30
N MET A 110 11.81 -2.84 -18.26
CA MET A 110 11.62 -4.26 -18.00
C MET A 110 12.89 -4.95 -17.51
N ASP A 111 14.06 -4.58 -18.05
CA ASP A 111 15.34 -5.12 -17.59
C ASP A 111 15.64 -4.68 -16.15
N ALA A 112 15.38 -3.42 -15.80
CA ALA A 112 15.53 -2.95 -14.43
C ALA A 112 14.58 -3.64 -13.44
N LEU A 113 13.35 -3.95 -13.86
CA LEU A 113 12.41 -4.73 -13.04
C LEU A 113 12.93 -6.13 -12.75
N LYS A 114 13.50 -6.78 -13.77
CA LYS A 114 14.13 -8.11 -13.65
C LYS A 114 15.34 -8.09 -12.72
N GLU A 115 16.20 -7.08 -12.85
CA GLU A 115 17.33 -6.87 -11.94
C GLU A 115 16.90 -6.62 -10.49
N CYS A 116 15.72 -6.03 -10.28
CA CYS A 116 15.17 -5.78 -8.94
C CYS A 116 14.38 -6.96 -8.36
N VAL A 117 14.23 -8.09 -9.08
CA VAL A 117 13.56 -9.29 -8.55
C VAL A 117 14.15 -9.75 -7.21
N PRO A 118 15.48 -9.78 -6.99
CA PRO A 118 16.04 -10.12 -5.68
C PRO A 118 15.61 -9.20 -4.54
N LEU A 119 15.21 -7.96 -4.84
CA LEU A 119 14.75 -6.98 -3.83
C LEU A 119 13.26 -7.17 -3.48
N ALA A 120 12.47 -7.71 -4.40
CA ALA A 120 11.04 -7.96 -4.22
C ALA A 120 10.59 -9.28 -4.86
N PRO A 121 11.11 -10.45 -4.41
CA PRO A 121 10.97 -11.72 -5.12
C PRO A 121 9.54 -12.25 -5.17
N LEU A 122 8.68 -11.83 -4.24
CA LEU A 122 7.27 -12.24 -4.20
C LEU A 122 6.35 -11.31 -5.01
N HIS A 123 6.85 -10.16 -5.47
CA HIS A 123 6.03 -9.12 -6.09
C HIS A 123 6.43 -8.80 -7.52
N ASN A 124 7.71 -8.48 -7.74
CA ASN A 124 8.21 -8.10 -9.05
C ASN A 124 7.92 -9.15 -10.15
N PRO A 125 8.10 -10.47 -9.91
CA PRO A 125 7.75 -11.47 -10.91
C PRO A 125 6.29 -11.38 -11.36
N ALA A 126 5.34 -11.25 -10.42
CA ALA A 126 3.93 -11.12 -10.76
C ALA A 126 3.62 -9.82 -11.51
N ASN A 127 4.29 -8.72 -11.16
CA ASN A 127 4.15 -7.45 -11.88
C ASN A 127 4.65 -7.57 -13.33
N ILE A 128 5.84 -8.17 -13.52
CA ILE A 128 6.44 -8.43 -14.84
C ILE A 128 5.50 -9.29 -15.69
N THR A 129 5.01 -10.41 -15.17
CA THR A 129 4.09 -11.28 -15.90
C THR A 129 2.82 -10.55 -16.31
N GLY A 130 2.27 -9.69 -15.45
CA GLY A 130 1.10 -8.87 -15.78
C GLY A 130 1.35 -7.88 -16.93
N ILE A 131 2.53 -7.25 -16.95
CA ILE A 131 2.97 -6.34 -18.04
C ILE A 131 3.16 -7.12 -19.34
N GLU A 132 3.87 -8.25 -19.30
CA GLU A 132 4.12 -9.10 -20.46
C GLU A 132 2.81 -9.67 -21.02
N ALA A 133 1.84 -10.02 -20.16
CA ALA A 133 0.53 -10.47 -20.56
C ALA A 133 -0.27 -9.40 -21.32
N ILE A 134 -0.26 -8.15 -20.85
CA ILE A 134 -0.90 -7.03 -21.59
C ILE A 134 -0.17 -6.79 -22.91
N THR A 135 1.17 -6.76 -22.90
CA THR A 135 1.97 -6.58 -24.12
C THR A 135 1.64 -7.64 -25.18
N ALA A 136 1.41 -8.88 -24.77
CA ALA A 136 1.07 -9.98 -25.68
C ALA A 136 -0.34 -9.87 -26.28
N VAL A 137 -1.29 -9.24 -25.59
CA VAL A 137 -2.70 -9.14 -26.03
C VAL A 137 -2.98 -7.79 -26.71
N LEU A 138 -2.30 -6.73 -26.28
CA LEU A 138 -2.49 -5.34 -26.68
C LEU A 138 -1.13 -4.66 -26.96
N PRO A 139 -0.40 -5.08 -28.02
CA PRO A 139 0.99 -4.66 -28.25
C PRO A 139 1.16 -3.16 -28.48
N GLU A 140 0.16 -2.51 -29.08
CA GLU A 140 0.20 -1.08 -29.41
C GLU A 140 -0.30 -0.17 -28.28
N VAL A 141 -0.91 -0.74 -27.22
CA VAL A 141 -1.45 0.06 -26.12
C VAL A 141 -0.30 0.52 -25.21
N PRO A 142 -0.15 1.83 -24.96
CA PRO A 142 0.90 2.33 -24.09
C PRO A 142 0.66 1.84 -22.65
N GLN A 143 1.73 1.35 -22.03
CA GLN A 143 1.72 0.88 -20.65
C GLN A 143 2.60 1.77 -19.78
N VAL A 144 2.18 2.02 -18.54
CA VAL A 144 2.90 2.84 -17.56
C VAL A 144 3.09 2.06 -16.27
N GLY A 145 4.31 2.05 -15.74
CA GLY A 145 4.63 1.48 -14.43
C GLY A 145 4.65 2.58 -13.37
N VAL A 146 3.95 2.35 -12.26
CA VAL A 146 3.89 3.24 -11.10
C VAL A 146 4.42 2.49 -9.89
N PHE A 147 5.49 3.02 -9.29
CA PHE A 147 6.29 2.28 -8.32
C PHE A 147 5.92 2.63 -6.87
N ASP A 148 5.66 1.62 -6.04
CA ASP A 148 5.41 1.80 -4.60
C ASP A 148 6.58 2.48 -3.86
N THR A 149 7.79 2.37 -4.41
CA THR A 149 9.03 2.91 -3.86
C THR A 149 9.34 4.34 -4.34
N ALA A 150 8.63 4.84 -5.37
CA ALA A 150 8.97 6.10 -6.04
C ALA A 150 8.82 7.31 -5.12
N PHE A 151 7.69 7.41 -4.40
CA PHE A 151 7.41 8.56 -3.50
C PHE A 151 8.51 8.76 -2.45
N HIS A 152 9.12 7.67 -2.02
CA HIS A 152 10.13 7.63 -0.96
C HIS A 152 11.55 7.95 -1.45
N GLN A 153 11.79 8.06 -2.77
CA GLN A 153 13.12 8.40 -3.31
C GLN A 153 13.59 9.82 -2.95
N THR A 154 12.72 10.62 -2.35
CA THR A 154 13.05 11.95 -1.82
C THR A 154 13.68 11.92 -0.42
N MET A 155 13.73 10.75 0.25
CA MET A 155 14.37 10.60 1.55
C MET A 155 15.85 11.01 1.51
N PRO A 156 16.34 11.77 2.51
CA PRO A 156 17.74 12.13 2.60
C PRO A 156 18.61 10.94 3.07
N LYS A 157 19.93 11.02 2.85
CA LYS A 157 20.90 9.95 3.13
C LYS A 157 20.83 9.43 4.56
N GLU A 158 20.73 10.35 5.51
CA GLU A 158 20.62 10.06 6.94
C GLU A 158 19.37 9.27 7.32
N ALA A 159 18.31 9.30 6.51
CA ALA A 159 17.08 8.54 6.75
C ALA A 159 17.10 7.15 6.09
N TYR A 160 17.76 7.03 4.93
CA TYR A 160 17.74 5.78 4.17
C TYR A 160 18.95 4.87 4.37
N MET A 161 20.07 5.38 4.86
CA MET A 161 21.26 4.56 5.10
C MET A 161 21.13 3.80 6.42
N TYR A 162 21.43 2.50 6.39
CA TYR A 162 21.53 1.68 7.60
C TYR A 162 22.93 1.76 8.22
N GLY A 163 23.01 1.66 9.55
CA GLY A 163 24.26 1.62 10.32
C GLY A 163 25.00 0.29 10.21
N ILE A 164 25.31 -0.15 8.98
CA ILE A 164 26.05 -1.38 8.65
C ILE A 164 27.21 -1.05 7.70
N PRO A 165 28.17 -1.97 7.44
CA PRO A 165 29.29 -1.69 6.54
C PRO A 165 28.84 -1.15 5.18
N TYR A 166 29.39 0.00 4.77
CA TYR A 166 28.92 0.77 3.61
C TYR A 166 28.91 -0.03 2.30
N ARG A 167 29.80 -1.01 2.16
CA ARG A 167 29.84 -1.92 1.00
C ARG A 167 28.49 -2.60 0.70
N TYR A 168 27.64 -2.85 1.70
CA TYR A 168 26.32 -3.45 1.45
C TYR A 168 25.39 -2.51 0.66
N TYR A 169 25.55 -1.21 0.83
CA TYR A 169 24.90 -0.23 -0.03
C TYR A 169 25.54 -0.18 -1.42
N GLU A 170 26.87 -0.17 -1.51
CA GLU A 170 27.57 -0.09 -2.80
C GLU A 170 27.28 -1.30 -3.69
N ASP A 171 27.47 -2.49 -3.15
CA ASP A 171 27.41 -3.77 -3.87
C ASP A 171 25.97 -4.27 -4.08
N TYR A 172 25.11 -4.11 -3.06
CA TYR A 172 23.78 -4.74 -3.03
C TYR A 172 22.63 -3.74 -2.88
N LYS A 173 22.92 -2.43 -2.83
CA LYS A 173 21.92 -1.37 -2.64
C LYS A 173 21.06 -1.57 -1.40
N VAL A 174 21.64 -2.09 -0.31
CA VAL A 174 20.95 -2.20 0.97
C VAL A 174 20.74 -0.80 1.55
N ARG A 175 19.49 -0.34 1.47
CA ARG A 175 18.99 0.94 1.99
C ARG A 175 17.52 0.84 2.32
N ARG A 176 16.98 1.84 3.01
CA ARG A 176 15.53 2.05 3.09
C ARG A 176 15.00 2.44 1.71
N TYR A 177 14.03 1.68 1.23
CA TYR A 177 13.25 2.01 0.03
C TYR A 177 11.87 2.52 0.41
N GLY A 178 11.21 1.85 1.36
CA GLY A 178 9.82 2.15 1.72
C GLY A 178 8.81 1.64 0.69
N PHE A 179 7.58 1.39 1.13
CA PHE A 179 6.50 0.90 0.27
C PHE A 179 5.20 1.66 0.57
N HIS A 180 4.10 1.29 -0.10
CA HIS A 180 2.84 2.04 -0.07
C HIS A 180 2.99 3.50 -0.51
N GLY A 181 4.02 3.83 -1.30
CA GLY A 181 4.32 5.20 -1.71
C GLY A 181 3.17 5.85 -2.46
N THR A 182 2.48 5.10 -3.33
CA THR A 182 1.29 5.57 -4.06
C THR A 182 0.17 5.99 -3.11
N SER A 183 -0.09 5.20 -2.06
CA SER A 183 -1.09 5.52 -1.04
C SER A 183 -0.69 6.73 -0.21
N HIS A 184 0.55 6.76 0.30
CA HIS A 184 1.07 7.87 1.08
C HIS A 184 1.06 9.19 0.28
N PHE A 185 1.45 9.14 -0.99
CA PHE A 185 1.36 10.26 -1.93
C PHE A 185 -0.09 10.75 -2.07
N PHE A 186 -1.03 9.84 -2.34
CA PHE A 186 -2.44 10.19 -2.52
C PHE A 186 -3.00 10.91 -1.29
N VAL A 187 -2.88 10.29 -0.11
CA VAL A 187 -3.54 10.79 1.10
C VAL A 187 -2.86 12.03 1.67
N ALA A 188 -1.56 12.23 1.43
CA ALA A 188 -0.89 13.48 1.78
C ALA A 188 -1.42 14.66 0.94
N ASN A 189 -1.54 14.49 -0.39
CA ASN A 189 -2.08 15.51 -1.28
C ASN A 189 -3.57 15.76 -0.98
N ARG A 190 -4.35 14.70 -0.78
CA ARG A 190 -5.77 14.83 -0.44
C ARG A 190 -5.98 15.51 0.91
N CYS A 191 -5.12 15.26 1.90
CA CYS A 191 -5.14 15.98 3.16
C CYS A 191 -4.87 17.48 2.96
N ALA A 192 -3.88 17.85 2.14
CA ALA A 192 -3.60 19.25 1.81
C ALA A 192 -4.81 19.95 1.17
N GLU A 193 -5.49 19.28 0.23
CA GLU A 193 -6.74 19.76 -0.37
C GLU A 193 -7.86 19.96 0.66
N ILE A 194 -8.09 18.98 1.55
CA ILE A 194 -9.09 19.06 2.62
C ILE A 194 -8.81 20.25 3.56
N LEU A 195 -7.53 20.52 3.84
CA LEU A 195 -7.10 21.63 4.69
C LEU A 195 -7.07 22.98 3.96
N GLY A 196 -7.29 23.00 2.64
CA GLY A 196 -7.23 24.21 1.83
C GLY A 196 -5.85 24.88 1.83
N LYS A 197 -4.78 24.09 1.91
CA LYS A 197 -3.39 24.58 1.99
C LYS A 197 -2.50 23.91 0.93
N PRO A 198 -1.49 24.61 0.39
CA PRO A 198 -0.47 23.97 -0.45
C PRO A 198 0.27 22.88 0.32
N ILE A 199 0.58 21.76 -0.33
CA ILE A 199 1.30 20.65 0.31
C ILE A 199 2.74 21.04 0.68
N GLU A 200 3.31 22.01 -0.02
CA GLU A 200 4.63 22.59 0.21
C GLU A 200 4.74 23.31 1.57
N ASP A 201 3.61 23.73 2.13
CA ASP A 201 3.52 24.45 3.42
C ASP A 201 3.20 23.51 4.60
N LEU A 202 3.09 22.20 4.37
CA LEU A 202 2.61 21.24 5.36
C LEU A 202 3.67 20.20 5.77
N LYS A 203 3.62 19.81 7.04
CA LYS A 203 4.25 18.63 7.64
C LYS A 203 3.18 17.61 7.99
N ILE A 204 3.07 16.56 7.20
CA ILE A 204 1.99 15.56 7.29
C ILE A 204 2.61 14.22 7.68
N ILE A 205 2.05 13.57 8.69
CA ILE A 205 2.32 12.16 8.98
C ILE A 205 1.18 11.34 8.42
N THR A 206 1.48 10.42 7.51
CA THR A 206 0.46 9.56 6.89
C THR A 206 0.61 8.13 7.42
N CYS A 207 -0.46 7.58 7.96
CA CYS A 207 -0.56 6.26 8.56
C CYS A 207 -1.39 5.35 7.65
N HIS A 208 -0.72 4.60 6.77
CA HIS A 208 -1.35 3.55 5.99
C HIS A 208 -1.45 2.30 6.87
N LEU A 209 -2.63 2.05 7.44
CA LEU A 209 -2.85 0.95 8.37
C LEU A 209 -3.74 -0.10 7.72
N GLY A 210 -3.16 -1.23 7.36
CA GLY A 210 -3.84 -2.40 6.80
C GLY A 210 -3.16 -3.68 7.26
N ASN A 211 -3.37 -4.78 6.54
CA ASN A 211 -2.68 -6.05 6.86
C ASN A 211 -1.14 -5.89 6.76
N GLY A 212 -0.67 -5.12 5.77
CA GLY A 212 0.62 -4.46 5.81
C GLY A 212 0.42 -3.01 6.27
N SER A 213 1.28 -2.52 7.15
CA SER A 213 1.14 -1.16 7.71
C SER A 213 2.44 -0.39 7.60
N SER A 214 2.35 0.88 7.22
CA SER A 214 3.48 1.80 7.19
C SER A 214 3.06 3.21 7.57
N ILE A 215 4.00 3.95 8.15
CA ILE A 215 3.83 5.37 8.47
C ILE A 215 4.89 6.15 7.70
N THR A 216 4.55 7.32 7.18
CA THR A 216 5.45 8.14 6.38
C THR A 216 5.41 9.59 6.83
N ALA A 217 6.59 10.18 6.99
CA ALA A 217 6.80 11.60 7.25
C ALA A 217 6.87 12.35 5.91
N VAL A 218 5.91 13.23 5.65
CA VAL A 218 5.84 14.06 4.44
C VAL A 218 6.05 15.51 4.83
N LYS A 219 7.17 16.10 4.42
CA LYS A 219 7.54 17.48 4.71
C LYS A 219 7.63 18.26 3.40
N ASN A 220 6.83 19.32 3.29
CA ASN A 220 6.80 20.19 2.12
C ASN A 220 6.58 19.40 0.82
N GLY A 221 5.60 18.48 0.84
CA GLY A 221 5.26 17.62 -0.30
C GLY A 221 6.22 16.47 -0.60
N LYS A 222 7.31 16.29 0.17
CA LYS A 222 8.31 15.24 -0.06
C LYS A 222 8.35 14.24 1.09
N CYS A 223 8.55 12.97 0.79
CA CYS A 223 8.84 11.96 1.79
C CYS A 223 10.23 12.23 2.39
N VAL A 224 10.31 12.35 3.71
CA VAL A 224 11.58 12.51 4.44
C VAL A 224 11.95 11.30 5.28
N ASP A 225 10.98 10.44 5.61
CA ASP A 225 11.21 9.16 6.29
C ASP A 225 9.97 8.25 6.15
N THR A 226 10.13 6.94 6.23
CA THR A 226 9.05 5.95 6.21
C THR A 226 9.41 4.68 6.97
N THR A 227 8.42 4.04 7.60
CA THR A 227 8.71 2.97 8.57
C THR A 227 9.22 1.70 7.89
N MET A 228 8.67 1.37 6.72
CA MET A 228 9.16 0.22 5.96
C MET A 228 10.56 0.46 5.42
N GLY A 229 11.31 -0.63 5.30
CA GLY A 229 12.75 -0.61 5.17
C GLY A 229 13.24 -0.93 3.77
N PHE A 230 14.31 -1.74 3.75
CA PHE A 230 14.74 -2.51 2.59
C PHE A 230 13.63 -3.46 2.11
N THR A 231 12.88 -4.03 3.05
CA THR A 231 11.72 -4.88 2.79
C THR A 231 10.47 -4.35 3.51
N PRO A 232 9.27 -4.86 3.17
CA PRO A 232 8.03 -4.52 3.87
C PRO A 232 7.90 -5.07 5.31
N LEU A 233 8.96 -5.65 5.87
CA LEU A 233 8.96 -6.24 7.22
C LEU A 233 9.16 -5.19 8.32
N ALA A 234 10.04 -4.21 8.09
CA ALA A 234 10.39 -3.20 9.09
C ALA A 234 9.25 -2.24 9.40
N GLY A 235 9.29 -1.63 10.59
CA GLY A 235 8.36 -0.61 11.03
C GLY A 235 7.40 -1.05 12.12
N VAL A 236 6.14 -0.61 12.01
CA VAL A 236 5.08 -0.96 12.96
C VAL A 236 4.73 -2.45 12.89
N LEU A 237 4.19 -2.98 13.99
CA LEU A 237 3.54 -4.29 14.02
C LEU A 237 2.47 -4.35 12.92
N MET A 238 2.34 -5.48 12.23
CA MET A 238 1.34 -5.66 11.16
C MET A 238 0.50 -6.92 11.44
N GLY A 239 -0.33 -7.34 10.47
CA GLY A 239 -1.19 -8.51 10.65
C GLY A 239 -0.39 -9.79 10.96
N THR A 240 0.59 -10.12 10.12
CA THR A 240 1.45 -11.32 10.27
C THR A 240 2.94 -11.02 10.35
N ARG A 241 3.33 -9.76 10.18
CA ARG A 241 4.74 -9.31 10.17
C ARG A 241 5.12 -8.74 11.51
N CYS A 242 6.33 -9.06 11.97
CA CYS A 242 6.80 -8.65 13.31
C CYS A 242 7.01 -7.13 13.45
N GLY A 243 7.30 -6.40 12.37
CA GLY A 243 7.76 -5.02 12.49
C GLY A 243 9.20 -4.96 13.02
N ASP A 244 9.54 -3.89 13.72
CA ASP A 244 10.88 -3.74 14.31
C ASP A 244 11.11 -4.66 15.51
N ILE A 245 12.23 -5.38 15.45
CA ILE A 245 12.75 -6.22 16.53
C ILE A 245 14.28 -6.06 16.64
N ASP A 246 14.86 -6.54 17.73
CA ASP A 246 16.32 -6.64 17.85
C ASP A 246 16.87 -7.59 16.77
N PRO A 247 17.82 -7.15 15.91
CA PRO A 247 18.42 -8.00 14.88
C PRO A 247 19.04 -9.31 15.41
N SER A 248 19.48 -9.34 16.68
CA SER A 248 20.05 -10.52 17.33
C SER A 248 19.03 -11.64 17.50
N ILE A 249 17.73 -11.31 17.57
CA ILE A 249 16.62 -12.27 17.64
C ILE A 249 16.56 -13.10 16.35
N VAL A 250 16.87 -12.52 15.19
CA VAL A 250 16.85 -13.25 13.90
C VAL A 250 17.85 -14.41 13.93
N LYS A 251 19.08 -14.15 14.39
CA LYS A 251 20.11 -15.19 14.56
C LYS A 251 19.66 -16.26 15.55
N PHE A 252 19.12 -15.84 16.69
CA PHE A 252 18.64 -16.77 17.72
C PHE A 252 17.52 -17.69 17.19
N ILE A 253 16.52 -17.15 16.49
CA ILE A 253 15.44 -17.94 15.90
C ILE A 253 16.00 -18.87 14.82
N ALA A 254 16.87 -18.39 13.94
CA ALA A 254 17.46 -19.23 12.90
C ALA A 254 18.22 -20.43 13.48
N GLU A 255 18.93 -20.25 14.59
CA GLU A 255 19.60 -21.34 15.32
C GLU A 255 18.61 -22.34 15.94
N LYS A 256 17.44 -21.88 16.41
CA LYS A 256 16.38 -22.74 16.98
C LYS A 256 15.58 -23.49 15.92
N GLU A 257 15.27 -22.83 14.81
CA GLU A 257 14.50 -23.39 13.69
C GLU A 257 15.37 -24.19 12.71
N GLY A 258 16.69 -24.04 12.83
CA GLY A 258 17.71 -24.68 12.00
C GLY A 258 17.84 -24.08 10.59
N SER A 259 17.23 -22.91 10.32
CA SER A 259 17.30 -22.26 9.02
C SER A 259 16.96 -20.76 9.11
N VAL A 260 17.72 -19.96 8.37
CA VAL A 260 17.45 -18.52 8.18
C VAL A 260 16.14 -18.32 7.41
N ASP A 261 15.84 -19.16 6.41
CA ASP A 261 14.60 -19.05 5.62
C ASP A 261 13.36 -19.35 6.47
N LYS A 262 13.48 -20.27 7.42
CA LYS A 262 12.40 -20.53 8.40
C LYS A 262 12.21 -19.34 9.33
N ALA A 263 13.30 -18.75 9.82
CA ALA A 263 13.22 -17.54 10.64
C ALA A 263 12.56 -16.39 9.85
N ASP A 264 12.96 -16.17 8.59
CA ASP A 264 12.32 -15.17 7.72
C ASP A 264 10.83 -15.43 7.50
N SER A 265 10.46 -16.69 7.22
CA SER A 265 9.05 -17.08 7.07
C SER A 265 8.25 -16.82 8.34
N LEU A 266 8.77 -17.19 9.51
CA LEU A 266 8.15 -16.96 10.81
C LEU A 266 7.92 -15.46 11.05
N LEU A 267 8.93 -14.63 10.78
CA LEU A 267 8.86 -13.18 10.97
C LEU A 267 7.86 -12.50 10.00
N ASN A 268 7.64 -13.07 8.82
CA ASN A 268 6.72 -12.52 7.82
C ASN A 268 5.27 -13.05 7.91
N LYS A 269 5.08 -14.30 8.34
CA LYS A 269 3.79 -15.01 8.22
C LYS A 269 3.19 -15.48 9.54
N GLU A 270 3.98 -15.67 10.58
CA GLU A 270 3.55 -16.24 11.86
C GLU A 270 3.73 -15.26 13.04
N SER A 271 4.09 -14.02 12.74
CA SER A 271 4.35 -12.95 13.72
C SER A 271 3.20 -11.93 13.73
N GLY A 272 3.48 -10.70 14.14
CA GLY A 272 2.50 -9.62 14.08
C GLY A 272 1.38 -9.77 15.12
N VAL A 273 0.26 -9.11 14.82
CA VAL A 273 -0.99 -9.22 15.58
C VAL A 273 -1.43 -10.68 15.69
N HIS A 274 -1.28 -11.46 14.61
CA HIS A 274 -1.59 -12.89 14.57
C HIS A 274 -0.76 -13.69 15.57
N GLY A 275 0.57 -13.58 15.52
CA GLY A 275 1.46 -14.32 16.41
C GLY A 275 1.27 -13.94 17.88
N VAL A 276 1.09 -12.65 18.17
CA VAL A 276 0.90 -12.17 19.56
C VAL A 276 -0.47 -12.56 20.10
N SER A 277 -1.55 -12.38 19.35
CA SER A 277 -2.90 -12.74 19.81
C SER A 277 -3.12 -14.26 19.87
N GLY A 278 -2.57 -15.00 18.90
CA GLY A 278 -2.93 -16.40 18.67
C GLY A 278 -4.33 -16.59 18.07
N ILE A 279 -4.98 -15.52 17.59
CA ILE A 279 -6.35 -15.52 17.07
C ILE A 279 -6.33 -15.36 15.54
N SER A 280 -6.00 -14.16 15.07
CA SER A 280 -6.15 -13.76 13.66
C SER A 280 -5.22 -12.59 13.34
N SER A 281 -5.01 -12.34 12.05
CA SER A 281 -4.34 -11.12 11.56
C SER A 281 -5.33 -9.96 11.35
N ASP A 282 -6.63 -10.22 11.42
CA ASP A 282 -7.69 -9.23 11.21
C ASP A 282 -8.04 -8.53 12.53
N LEU A 283 -7.96 -7.19 12.54
CA LEU A 283 -8.20 -6.41 13.75
C LEU A 283 -9.64 -6.50 14.27
N ARG A 284 -10.62 -6.87 13.40
CA ARG A 284 -12.01 -7.09 13.84
C ARG A 284 -12.12 -8.28 14.78
N ASP A 285 -11.42 -9.37 14.47
CA ASP A 285 -11.38 -10.55 15.33
C ASP A 285 -10.66 -10.24 16.66
N ILE A 286 -9.68 -9.33 16.63
CA ILE A 286 -8.98 -8.86 17.82
C ILE A 286 -9.88 -8.00 18.71
N GLU A 287 -10.66 -7.08 18.14
CA GLU A 287 -11.66 -6.29 18.87
C GLU A 287 -12.69 -7.21 19.54
N ASP A 288 -13.17 -8.23 18.83
CA ASP A 288 -14.07 -9.25 19.39
C ASP A 288 -13.41 -10.03 20.54
N GLY A 289 -12.12 -10.35 20.42
CA GLY A 289 -11.32 -10.97 21.47
C GLY A 289 -11.20 -10.07 22.71
N MET A 290 -10.89 -8.79 22.51
CA MET A 290 -10.83 -7.79 23.59
C MET A 290 -12.16 -7.65 24.32
N ALA A 291 -13.27 -7.59 23.58
CA ALA A 291 -14.63 -7.51 24.14
C ALA A 291 -14.98 -8.75 24.98
N LYS A 292 -14.39 -9.91 24.67
CA LYS A 292 -14.53 -11.16 25.44
C LYS A 292 -13.52 -11.29 26.58
N GLY A 293 -12.65 -10.30 26.79
CA GLY A 293 -11.64 -10.30 27.85
C GLY A 293 -10.37 -11.09 27.53
N ASP A 294 -10.07 -11.36 26.25
CA ASP A 294 -8.82 -12.03 25.87
C ASP A 294 -7.61 -11.09 26.08
N GLU A 295 -6.71 -11.52 26.97
CA GLU A 295 -5.53 -10.74 27.35
C GLU A 295 -4.53 -10.58 26.19
N ARG A 296 -4.38 -11.60 25.33
CA ARG A 296 -3.43 -11.57 24.21
C ARG A 296 -3.98 -10.74 23.04
N ALA A 297 -5.29 -10.73 22.83
CA ALA A 297 -5.95 -9.80 21.91
C ALA A 297 -5.71 -8.35 22.34
N THR A 298 -5.93 -8.05 23.62
CA THR A 298 -5.69 -6.73 24.21
C THR A 298 -4.22 -6.33 24.10
N LEU A 299 -3.29 -7.26 24.39
CA LEU A 299 -1.86 -7.03 24.23
C LEU A 299 -1.50 -6.72 22.78
N ALA A 300 -1.96 -7.51 21.81
CA ALA A 300 -1.67 -7.30 20.39
C ALA A 300 -2.17 -5.94 19.90
N PHE A 301 -3.39 -5.55 20.27
CA PHE A 301 -3.96 -4.24 19.95
C PHE A 301 -3.13 -3.10 20.56
N ASN A 302 -2.78 -3.21 21.84
CA ASN A 302 -2.00 -2.20 22.54
C ASN A 302 -0.59 -2.06 21.97
N MET A 303 0.05 -3.16 21.57
CA MET A 303 1.36 -3.14 20.89
C MET A 303 1.29 -2.40 19.56
N LEU A 304 0.26 -2.66 18.75
CA LEU A 304 0.04 -1.96 17.49
C LEU A 304 -0.15 -0.45 17.72
N SER A 305 -1.10 -0.09 18.60
CA SER A 305 -1.41 1.30 18.94
C SER A 305 -0.17 2.05 19.44
N TYR A 306 0.57 1.43 20.37
CA TYR A 306 1.80 2.00 20.94
C TYR A 306 2.89 2.22 19.88
N GLY A 307 3.05 1.26 18.95
CA GLY A 307 3.97 1.39 17.82
C GLY A 307 3.63 2.58 16.92
N ILE A 308 2.35 2.76 16.60
CA ILE A 308 1.85 3.90 15.80
C ILE A 308 2.15 5.21 16.53
N THR A 309 1.80 5.33 17.82
CA THR A 309 2.06 6.51 18.65
C THR A 309 3.54 6.89 18.66
N LYS A 310 4.42 5.90 18.85
CA LYS A 310 5.88 6.11 18.84
C LYS A 310 6.36 6.68 17.51
N TYR A 311 5.90 6.13 16.40
CA TYR A 311 6.31 6.57 15.08
C TYR A 311 5.78 7.96 14.72
N ILE A 312 4.56 8.30 15.15
CA ILE A 312 4.04 9.67 15.02
C ILE A 312 4.96 10.65 15.78
N GLY A 313 5.33 10.32 17.02
CA GLY A 313 6.26 11.14 17.81
C GLY A 313 7.64 11.28 17.15
N ALA A 314 8.21 10.18 16.67
CA ALA A 314 9.50 10.16 15.98
C ALA A 314 9.50 11.04 14.72
N TYR A 315 8.45 10.96 13.92
CA TYR A 315 8.34 11.74 12.68
C TYR A 315 7.96 13.20 12.89
N ALA A 316 7.18 13.52 13.93
CA ALA A 316 7.00 14.90 14.36
C ALA A 316 8.34 15.52 14.76
N ALA A 317 9.19 14.78 15.48
CA ALA A 317 10.54 15.23 15.83
C ALA A 317 11.43 15.39 14.58
N ALA A 318 11.45 14.40 13.67
CA ALA A 318 12.25 14.44 12.44
C ALA A 318 11.89 15.64 11.53
N MET A 319 10.62 16.05 11.49
CA MET A 319 10.16 17.18 10.69
C MET A 319 10.27 18.54 11.41
N GLY A 320 10.50 18.53 12.73
CA GLY A 320 10.47 19.72 13.58
C GLY A 320 9.05 20.28 13.76
N GLY A 321 8.08 19.41 13.99
CA GLY A 321 6.65 19.72 14.09
C GLY A 321 5.79 18.85 13.17
N VAL A 322 4.46 18.92 13.37
CA VAL A 322 3.46 18.23 12.55
C VAL A 322 2.22 19.12 12.44
N ASP A 323 1.68 19.26 11.24
CA ASP A 323 0.46 20.01 10.97
C ASP A 323 -0.76 19.08 10.87
N ALA A 324 -0.55 17.88 10.33
CA ALA A 324 -1.61 16.89 10.18
C ALA A 324 -1.14 15.44 10.36
N ILE A 325 -2.03 14.61 10.90
CA ILE A 325 -1.91 13.16 10.95
C ILE A 325 -3.07 12.57 10.13
N VAL A 326 -2.74 11.72 9.16
CA VAL A 326 -3.71 11.11 8.26
C VAL A 326 -3.80 9.62 8.54
N PHE A 327 -5.00 9.09 8.74
CA PHE A 327 -5.26 7.65 8.79
C PHE A 327 -5.90 7.17 7.49
N THR A 328 -5.38 6.08 6.95
CA THR A 328 -5.86 5.47 5.70
C THR A 328 -5.71 3.95 5.72
N ALA A 329 -6.16 3.29 4.65
CA ALA A 329 -6.21 1.85 4.45
C ALA A 329 -7.17 1.14 5.40
N GLY A 330 -7.30 -0.18 5.24
CA GLY A 330 -8.39 -0.97 5.82
C GLY A 330 -8.60 -0.79 7.33
N ILE A 331 -7.52 -0.73 8.12
CA ILE A 331 -7.60 -0.49 9.56
C ILE A 331 -7.80 1.02 9.84
N GLY A 332 -7.00 1.89 9.22
CA GLY A 332 -7.04 3.33 9.49
C GLY A 332 -8.37 3.99 9.13
N GLU A 333 -9.05 3.50 8.10
CA GLU A 333 -10.35 4.00 7.65
C GLU A 333 -11.53 3.50 8.51
N ASN A 334 -11.43 2.30 9.08
CA ASN A 334 -12.59 1.58 9.62
C ASN A 334 -12.55 1.33 11.13
N CYS A 335 -11.38 1.41 11.76
CA CYS A 335 -11.25 1.22 13.20
C CYS A 335 -11.15 2.59 13.90
N SER A 336 -12.23 3.04 14.53
CA SER A 336 -12.22 4.28 15.33
C SER A 336 -11.34 4.13 16.58
N LEU A 337 -11.37 2.96 17.21
CA LEU A 337 -10.63 2.66 18.44
C LEU A 337 -9.11 2.76 18.25
N ILE A 338 -8.55 2.30 17.13
CA ILE A 338 -7.10 2.42 16.88
C ILE A 338 -6.69 3.87 16.65
N ARG A 339 -7.52 4.68 15.96
CA ARG A 339 -7.24 6.10 15.75
C ARG A 339 -7.22 6.85 17.08
N GLU A 340 -8.19 6.57 17.94
CA GLU A 340 -8.28 7.16 19.28
C GLU A 340 -7.10 6.72 20.16
N SER A 341 -6.83 5.42 20.22
CA SER A 341 -5.75 4.85 21.04
C SER A 341 -4.36 5.35 20.61
N ALA A 342 -4.10 5.44 19.31
CA ALA A 342 -2.82 5.88 18.76
C ALA A 342 -2.58 7.40 18.92
N THR A 343 -3.62 8.19 19.21
CA THR A 343 -3.52 9.65 19.35
C THR A 343 -3.73 10.13 20.78
N ALA A 344 -4.26 9.30 21.68
CA ALA A 344 -4.61 9.65 23.05
C ALA A 344 -3.46 10.29 23.85
N SER A 345 -2.22 9.84 23.63
CA SER A 345 -1.04 10.35 24.35
C SER A 345 -0.32 11.51 23.65
N LEU A 346 -0.85 12.02 22.53
CA LEU A 346 -0.20 13.05 21.71
C LEU A 346 -0.66 14.48 22.02
N GLY A 347 -1.38 14.69 23.12
CA GLY A 347 -1.84 16.03 23.55
C GLY A 347 -0.70 17.03 23.74
N PHE A 348 0.50 16.57 24.13
CA PHE A 348 1.69 17.43 24.25
C PHE A 348 2.19 17.98 22.89
N LEU A 349 1.83 17.33 21.77
CA LEU A 349 2.07 17.83 20.41
C LEU A 349 0.92 18.74 19.91
N GLY A 350 -0.13 18.93 20.72
CA GLY A 350 -1.31 19.68 20.33
C GLY A 350 -2.33 18.87 19.51
N VAL A 351 -2.31 17.54 19.64
CA VAL A 351 -3.32 16.64 19.06
C VAL A 351 -4.49 16.47 20.04
N SER A 352 -5.72 16.70 19.56
CA SER A 352 -6.95 16.37 20.28
C SER A 352 -7.97 15.83 19.27
N VAL A 353 -8.52 14.65 19.55
CA VAL A 353 -9.53 13.97 18.71
C VAL A 353 -10.90 14.11 19.36
N ASP A 354 -11.90 14.46 18.54
CA ASP A 354 -13.30 14.46 18.92
C ASP A 354 -13.87 13.06 18.69
N SER A 355 -14.18 12.34 19.78
CA SER A 355 -14.68 10.96 19.71
C SER A 355 -15.99 10.83 18.92
N LYS A 356 -16.85 11.86 18.89
CA LYS A 356 -18.08 11.83 18.07
C LYS A 356 -17.75 11.98 16.59
N LYS A 357 -16.82 12.86 16.23
CA LYS A 357 -16.35 12.97 14.84
C LYS A 357 -15.64 11.69 14.39
N ASN A 358 -14.93 11.02 15.30
CA ASN A 358 -14.18 9.79 15.04
C ASN A 358 -15.06 8.53 14.86
N ASP A 359 -16.32 8.55 15.31
CA ASP A 359 -17.23 7.41 15.25
C ASP A 359 -17.87 7.25 13.86
N PHE A 360 -17.10 6.70 12.92
CA PHE A 360 -17.53 6.34 11.58
C PHE A 360 -16.51 5.38 10.93
N ARG A 361 -16.85 4.92 9.72
CA ARG A 361 -16.02 4.03 8.90
C ARG A 361 -16.02 4.48 7.44
N GLY A 362 -14.86 4.42 6.79
CA GLY A 362 -14.75 4.47 5.32
C GLY A 362 -15.08 5.82 4.66
N GLU A 363 -15.07 6.92 5.40
CA GLU A 363 -15.35 8.27 4.86
C GLU A 363 -14.13 9.20 4.99
N GLU A 364 -14.10 10.24 4.16
CA GLU A 364 -13.16 11.36 4.38
C GLU A 364 -13.68 12.26 5.49
N ARG A 365 -12.90 12.47 6.56
CA ARG A 365 -13.34 13.31 7.68
C ARG A 365 -12.18 13.87 8.50
N VAL A 366 -12.28 15.15 8.86
CA VAL A 366 -11.45 15.73 9.94
C VAL A 366 -12.05 15.33 11.28
N ILE A 367 -11.27 14.58 12.07
CA ILE A 367 -11.71 14.03 13.37
C ILE A 367 -11.11 14.75 14.57
N SER A 368 -10.14 15.64 14.35
CA SER A 368 -9.62 16.47 15.43
C SER A 368 -10.67 17.47 15.94
N SER A 369 -10.60 17.80 17.22
CA SER A 369 -11.40 18.89 17.80
C SER A 369 -11.04 20.24 17.17
N ASP A 370 -11.92 21.22 17.30
CA ASP A 370 -11.76 22.52 16.66
C ASP A 370 -10.55 23.30 17.23
N ASP A 371 -10.25 23.10 18.51
CA ASP A 371 -9.11 23.67 19.25
C ASP A 371 -7.80 22.88 19.07
N SER A 372 -7.84 21.71 18.41
CA SER A 372 -6.64 20.93 18.11
C SER A 372 -5.71 21.70 17.16
N LYS A 373 -4.44 21.87 17.57
CA LYS A 373 -3.39 22.52 16.77
C LYS A 373 -2.96 21.65 15.60
N VAL A 374 -2.89 20.35 15.81
CA VAL A 374 -2.61 19.34 14.78
C VAL A 374 -3.93 18.80 14.27
N LYS A 375 -4.15 18.77 12.96
CA LYS A 375 -5.36 18.17 12.39
C LYS A 375 -5.20 16.66 12.29
N VAL A 376 -6.26 15.94 12.64
CA VAL A 376 -6.32 14.48 12.46
C VAL A 376 -7.40 14.21 11.44
N VAL A 377 -7.03 13.53 10.36
CA VAL A 377 -7.89 13.35 9.18
C VAL A 377 -7.92 11.87 8.82
N VAL A 378 -9.09 11.35 8.47
CA VAL A 378 -9.23 10.06 7.80
C VAL A 378 -9.43 10.32 6.32
N VAL A 379 -8.65 9.64 5.50
CA VAL A 379 -8.73 9.74 4.04
C VAL A 379 -8.68 8.33 3.46
N PRO A 380 -9.76 7.80 2.87
CA PRO A 380 -9.71 6.53 2.16
C PRO A 380 -8.74 6.60 0.98
N THR A 381 -7.79 5.66 0.92
CA THR A 381 -6.77 5.69 -0.15
C THR A 381 -7.38 5.27 -1.48
N ASN A 382 -6.93 5.90 -2.57
CA ASN A 382 -7.28 5.50 -3.93
C ASN A 382 -6.03 5.38 -4.80
N GLU A 383 -5.29 4.29 -4.58
CA GLU A 383 -4.03 4.01 -5.29
C GLU A 383 -4.26 3.85 -6.79
N GLU A 384 -5.36 3.20 -7.18
CA GLU A 384 -5.68 3.00 -8.59
C GLU A 384 -5.91 4.32 -9.33
N LEU A 385 -6.52 5.32 -8.69
CA LEU A 385 -6.69 6.64 -9.29
C LEU A 385 -5.35 7.35 -9.50
N VAL A 386 -4.40 7.24 -8.57
CA VAL A 386 -3.04 7.79 -8.78
C VAL A 386 -2.39 7.16 -9.99
N ILE A 387 -2.47 5.82 -10.08
CA ILE A 387 -1.92 5.08 -11.23
C ILE A 387 -2.57 5.55 -12.54
N ALA A 388 -3.89 5.73 -12.55
CA ALA A 388 -4.62 6.20 -13.72
C ALA A 388 -4.23 7.64 -14.11
N ARG A 389 -4.07 8.55 -13.13
CA ARG A 389 -3.63 9.94 -13.32
C ARG A 389 -2.21 10.01 -13.90
N ASP A 390 -1.28 9.26 -13.34
CA ASP A 390 0.10 9.19 -13.83
C ASP A 390 0.17 8.59 -15.24
N THR A 391 -0.64 7.56 -15.49
CA THR A 391 -0.76 6.96 -16.82
C THR A 391 -1.29 7.97 -17.84
N LYS A 392 -2.39 8.68 -17.53
CA LYS A 392 -2.92 9.75 -18.37
C LYS A 392 -1.85 10.80 -18.67
N LYS A 393 -1.14 11.26 -17.64
CA LYS A 393 -0.10 12.28 -17.76
C LYS A 393 1.01 11.83 -18.71
N LEU A 394 1.51 10.60 -18.58
CA LEU A 394 2.65 10.10 -19.37
C LEU A 394 2.28 9.71 -20.81
N VAL A 395 1.01 9.44 -21.09
CA VAL A 395 0.52 9.07 -22.43
C VAL A 395 -0.03 10.27 -23.20
N SER A 396 -0.36 11.36 -22.53
CA SER A 396 -0.82 12.61 -23.17
C SER A 396 0.32 13.58 -23.51
N LEU A 397 1.57 13.22 -23.17
CA LEU A 397 2.80 13.88 -23.60
C LEU A 397 3.20 13.36 -24.98
#